data_AF-A0A0A1XC70-F1
#
_entry.id   AF-A0A0A1XC70-F1
#
_cell.length_a   1.000
_cell.length_b   1.000
_cell.length_c   1.000
_cell.angle_alpha   90.00
_cell.angle_beta   90.00
_cell.angle_gamma   90.00
#
_symmetry.space_group_name_H-M   'P 1'
#
loop_
_entity.id
_entity.type
_entity.pdbx_description
1 polymer ?
#
loop_
_entity_poly.entity_id
_entity_poly.type
_entity_poly.pdbx_seq_one_letter_code
_entity_poly.pdbx_strand_id
1 'polypeptide(L)'
;LLSLAIGTTLIVVVNFRGAEFETVTCAIIGFVAYYFLSAVFYWLNVICYDVWQNFCRSKGNVQHLTQRKQFMYYSLYGWGLPALMTVITIGLQYSNLPLKLKSGIGYSHCWLKTHDWSAMIYFYGPCLLLIIFNIIIFFLTIKKVYKIRNEMNTLAGTKDSRRKLRSQTKNIWLFFRLFTVMGIGWLLEIIGYIVGNNSDYTIIFQITDVYNAAQGLIIFAILVLKKKVLLLIKKR
;
A
#
# COMPACT_ATOMS: atom_id res chain seq x y z
N LEU A 1 7.47 -2.43 -0.46
CA LEU A 1 7.91 -3.80 -0.11
C LEU A 1 8.71 -3.82 1.17
N LEU A 2 9.83 -3.09 1.26
CA LEU A 2 10.61 -2.98 2.51
C LEU A 2 9.75 -2.48 3.68
N SER A 3 9.01 -1.38 3.48
CA SER A 3 8.09 -0.84 4.50
C SER A 3 7.01 -1.85 4.90
N LEU A 4 6.50 -2.63 3.95
CA LEU A 4 5.51 -3.67 4.23
C LEU A 4 6.13 -4.76 5.10
N ALA A 5 7.30 -5.26 4.72
CA ALA A 5 8.00 -6.31 5.48
C ALA A 5 8.33 -5.86 6.90
N ILE A 6 8.88 -4.66 7.07
CA ILE A 6 9.20 -4.13 8.41
C ILE A 6 7.91 -3.99 9.24
N GLY A 7 6.87 -3.38 8.67
CA GLY A 7 5.58 -3.19 9.35
C GLY A 7 4.96 -4.52 9.79
N THR A 8 4.85 -5.49 8.88
CA THR A 8 4.24 -6.80 9.19
C THR A 8 5.08 -7.61 10.18
N THR A 9 6.41 -7.57 10.08
CA THR A 9 7.29 -8.25 11.04
C THR A 9 7.12 -7.67 12.44
N LEU A 10 7.02 -6.35 12.59
CA LEU A 10 6.78 -5.73 13.90
C LEU A 10 5.44 -6.17 14.50
N ILE A 11 4.38 -6.22 13.70
CA ILE A 11 3.06 -6.70 14.15
C ILE A 11 3.10 -8.18 14.56
N VAL A 12 3.78 -9.03 13.78
CA VAL A 12 3.95 -10.45 14.14
C VAL A 12 4.73 -10.60 15.45
N VAL A 13 5.80 -9.81 15.65
CA VAL A 13 6.56 -9.82 16.91
C VAL A 13 5.69 -9.41 18.08
N VAL A 14 4.84 -8.39 17.93
CA VAL A 14 3.88 -7.96 18.96
C VAL A 14 2.88 -9.07 19.30
N ASN A 15 2.29 -9.70 18.29
CA ASN A 15 1.28 -10.75 18.49
C ASN A 15 1.87 -12.02 19.10
N PHE A 16 3.09 -12.41 18.72
CA PHE A 16 3.73 -13.63 19.24
C PHE A 16 4.21 -13.50 20.68
N ARG A 17 4.59 -12.28 21.11
CA ARG A 17 5.14 -12.02 22.45
C ARG A 17 4.07 -11.85 23.54
N GLY A 18 2.78 -11.90 23.22
CA GLY A 18 1.72 -12.01 24.24
C GLY A 18 1.72 -10.89 25.29
N ALA A 19 1.84 -9.62 24.87
CA ALA A 19 1.67 -8.41 25.69
C ALA A 19 2.66 -8.14 26.86
N GLU A 20 3.80 -8.84 26.97
CA GLU A 20 4.83 -8.53 28.00
C GLU A 20 5.86 -7.48 27.54
N PHE A 21 5.42 -6.40 26.88
CA PHE A 21 6.31 -5.28 26.58
C PHE A 21 6.13 -4.15 27.60
N GLU A 22 7.25 -3.59 28.06
CA GLU A 22 7.23 -2.32 28.78
C GLU A 22 6.55 -1.24 27.94
N THR A 23 5.78 -0.37 28.58
CA THR A 23 4.93 0.67 27.97
C THR A 23 5.66 1.49 26.89
N VAL A 24 6.92 1.88 27.16
CA VAL A 24 7.74 2.67 26.24
C VAL A 24 8.13 1.85 25.00
N THR A 25 8.62 0.62 25.20
CA THR A 25 8.99 -0.29 24.12
C THR A 25 7.78 -0.62 23.23
N CYS A 26 6.63 -0.86 23.86
CA CYS A 26 5.36 -1.10 23.19
C CYS A 26 4.92 0.09 22.33
N ALA A 27 5.04 1.32 22.85
CA ALA A 27 4.74 2.54 22.11
C ALA A 27 5.67 2.72 20.90
N ILE A 28 6.98 2.54 21.08
CA ILE A 28 7.97 2.66 20.01
C ILE A 28 7.65 1.68 18.88
N ILE A 29 7.46 0.39 19.20
CA ILE A 29 7.14 -0.64 18.21
C ILE A 29 5.84 -0.28 17.46
N GLY A 30 4.80 0.13 18.19
CA GLY A 30 3.51 0.49 17.60
C GLY A 30 3.58 1.69 16.64
N PHE A 31 4.27 2.78 17.02
CA PHE A 31 4.42 3.95 16.16
C PHE A 31 5.31 3.67 14.95
N VAL A 32 6.37 2.87 15.11
CA VAL A 32 7.24 2.46 14.01
C VAL A 32 6.46 1.57 13.02
N ALA A 33 5.69 0.60 13.52
CA ALA A 33 4.81 -0.22 12.67
C ALA A 33 3.77 0.65 11.93
N TYR A 34 3.15 1.60 12.63
CA TYR A 34 2.18 2.54 12.05
C TYR A 34 2.78 3.35 10.90
N TYR A 35 3.99 3.90 11.10
CA TYR A 35 4.70 4.66 10.08
C TYR A 35 4.97 3.82 8.83
N PHE A 36 5.55 2.63 9.02
CA PHE A 36 5.93 1.78 7.90
C PHE A 36 4.73 1.23 7.13
N LEU A 37 3.66 0.84 7.83
CA LEU A 37 2.42 0.39 7.20
C LEU A 37 1.72 1.54 6.46
N SER A 38 1.66 2.74 7.04
CA SER A 38 1.14 3.93 6.36
C SER A 38 1.95 4.24 5.09
N ALA A 39 3.27 4.18 5.18
CA ALA A 39 4.16 4.41 4.04
C ALA A 39 3.89 3.44 2.87
N VAL A 40 3.46 2.20 3.13
CA VAL A 40 3.06 1.27 2.05
C VAL A 40 1.97 1.89 1.18
N PHE A 41 0.91 2.44 1.76
CA PHE A 41 -0.21 3.00 1.01
C PHE A 41 0.18 4.22 0.19
N TYR A 42 0.97 5.12 0.77
CA TYR A 42 1.47 6.30 0.06
C TYR A 42 2.42 5.92 -1.07
N TRP A 43 3.31 4.94 -0.87
CA TRP A 43 4.16 4.44 -1.95
C TRP A 43 3.37 3.73 -3.06
N LEU A 44 2.32 2.98 -2.71
CA LEU A 44 1.43 2.39 -3.70
C LEU A 44 0.72 3.47 -4.53
N ASN A 45 0.30 4.55 -3.87
CA ASN A 45 -0.30 5.70 -4.53
C ASN A 45 0.66 6.38 -5.51
N VAL A 46 1.89 6.65 -5.08
CA VAL A 46 2.96 7.21 -5.93
C VAL A 46 3.20 6.33 -7.16
N ILE A 47 3.29 5.01 -6.98
CA ILE A 47 3.52 4.08 -8.10
C ILE A 47 2.35 4.11 -9.09
N CYS A 48 1.10 4.10 -8.60
CA CYS A 48 -0.08 4.18 -9.45
C CYS A 48 -0.12 5.50 -10.24
N TYR A 49 0.18 6.61 -9.57
CA TYR A 49 0.25 7.93 -10.18
C TYR A 49 1.37 8.02 -11.23
N ASP A 50 2.58 7.54 -10.94
CA ASP A 50 3.69 7.55 -11.88
C ASP A 50 3.36 6.77 -13.16
N VAL A 51 2.77 5.58 -12.99
CA VAL A 51 2.32 4.75 -14.13
C VAL A 51 1.28 5.51 -14.96
N TRP A 52 0.25 6.08 -14.33
CA TRP A 52 -0.76 6.86 -15.04
C TRP A 52 -0.15 8.06 -15.79
N GLN A 53 0.71 8.81 -15.12
CA GLN A 53 1.37 9.99 -15.66
C GLN A 53 2.23 9.63 -16.88
N ASN A 54 2.96 8.51 -16.84
CA ASN A 54 3.75 8.02 -17.97
C ASN A 54 2.89 7.75 -19.23
N PHE A 55 1.64 7.32 -19.08
CA PHE A 55 0.70 7.13 -20.19
C PHE A 55 0.02 8.42 -20.66
N CYS A 56 -0.25 9.35 -19.76
CA CYS A 56 -0.78 10.66 -20.10
C CYS A 56 0.24 11.55 -20.81
N ARG A 57 1.51 11.49 -20.38
CA ARG A 57 2.64 12.22 -20.97
C ARG A 57 2.96 11.83 -22.42
N SER A 58 2.49 10.67 -22.88
CA SER A 58 2.69 10.24 -24.27
C SER A 58 1.99 11.14 -25.32
N LYS A 59 1.20 12.16 -24.92
CA LYS A 59 0.45 13.04 -25.84
C LYS A 59 0.76 14.55 -25.77
N GLY A 60 1.78 15.03 -25.04
CA GLY A 60 2.05 16.47 -25.10
C GLY A 60 3.22 17.00 -24.28
N ASN A 61 3.68 18.17 -24.74
CA ASN A 61 4.82 19.00 -24.38
C ASN A 61 4.93 19.43 -22.90
N VAL A 62 4.75 18.52 -21.94
CA VAL A 62 4.83 18.84 -20.51
C VAL A 62 6.30 18.89 -20.09
N GLN A 63 6.69 20.07 -19.61
CA GLN A 63 8.03 20.44 -19.20
C GLN A 63 8.74 19.33 -18.40
N HIS A 64 9.91 18.94 -18.90
CA HIS A 64 10.67 17.80 -18.41
C HIS A 64 11.29 18.15 -17.05
N LEU A 65 10.58 17.90 -15.94
CA LEU A 65 11.26 17.81 -14.64
C LEU A 65 12.32 16.72 -14.76
N THR A 66 13.56 17.02 -14.38
CA THR A 66 14.64 16.01 -14.34
C THR A 66 14.16 14.81 -13.50
N GLN A 67 14.44 13.59 -13.93
CA GLN A 67 14.02 12.37 -13.21
C GLN A 67 14.35 12.43 -11.71
N ARG A 68 15.49 13.06 -11.37
CA ARG A 68 15.93 13.33 -10.00
C ARG A 68 14.95 14.22 -9.21
N LYS A 69 14.43 15.29 -9.80
CA LYS A 69 13.45 16.18 -9.15
C LYS A 69 12.11 15.48 -8.94
N GLN A 70 11.65 14.71 -9.93
CA GLN A 70 10.42 13.91 -9.79
C GLN A 70 10.52 12.89 -8.66
N PHE A 71 11.64 12.16 -8.61
CA PHE A 71 11.90 11.21 -7.53
C PHE A 71 11.96 11.89 -6.15
N MET A 72 12.56 13.09 -6.04
CA MET A 72 12.57 13.83 -4.78
C MET A 72 11.16 14.22 -4.32
N TYR A 73 10.30 14.72 -5.21
CA TYR A 73 8.91 15.04 -4.85
C TYR A 73 8.11 13.79 -4.45
N TYR A 74 8.29 12.69 -5.18
CA TYR A 74 7.66 11.40 -4.84
C TYR A 74 8.15 10.85 -3.51
N SER A 75 9.44 10.97 -3.21
CA SER A 75 10.02 10.55 -1.94
C SER A 75 9.53 11.41 -0.78
N LEU A 76 9.47 12.72 -0.96
CA LEU A 76 8.93 13.65 0.03
C LEU A 76 7.46 13.36 0.34
N TYR A 77 6.65 13.07 -0.68
CA TYR A 77 5.25 12.66 -0.50
C TYR A 77 5.14 11.28 0.17
N GLY A 78 5.86 10.28 -0.37
CA GLY A 78 5.75 8.87 0.03
C GLY A 78 6.26 8.57 1.44
N TRP A 79 7.23 9.34 1.94
CA TRP A 79 7.76 9.21 3.31
C TRP A 79 7.30 10.33 4.24
N GLY A 80 7.16 11.55 3.72
CA GLY A 80 6.83 12.73 4.53
C GLY A 80 5.39 12.71 5.03
N LEU A 81 4.41 12.32 4.22
CA LEU A 81 3.03 12.23 4.69
C LEU A 81 2.82 11.15 5.78
N PRO A 82 3.33 9.91 5.63
CA PRO A 82 3.34 8.96 6.74
C PRO A 82 4.03 9.49 7.99
N ALA A 83 5.16 10.18 7.86
CA ALA A 83 5.88 10.77 9.00
C ALA A 83 5.02 11.83 9.69
N LEU A 84 4.40 12.73 8.91
CA LEU A 84 3.50 13.76 9.42
C LEU A 84 2.30 13.14 10.16
N MET A 85 1.64 12.14 9.57
CA MET A 85 0.53 11.43 10.21
C MET A 85 0.96 10.76 11.52
N THR A 86 2.17 10.18 11.54
CA THR A 86 2.74 9.55 12.74
C THR A 86 3.00 10.59 13.84
N VAL A 87 3.62 11.73 13.51
CA VAL A 87 3.88 12.83 14.46
C VAL A 87 2.57 13.39 15.03
N ILE A 88 1.57 13.60 14.17
CA ILE A 88 0.24 14.04 14.61
C ILE A 88 -0.38 13.02 15.56
N THR A 89 -0.29 11.73 15.25
CA THR A 89 -0.85 10.66 16.10
C THR A 89 -0.15 10.60 17.46
N ILE A 90 1.18 10.76 17.50
CA ILE A 90 1.96 10.86 18.75
C ILE A 90 1.50 12.09 19.56
N GLY A 91 1.43 13.26 18.92
CA GLY A 91 0.99 14.49 19.58
C GLY A 91 -0.41 14.38 20.19
N LEU A 92 -1.36 13.79 19.45
CA LEU A 92 -2.73 13.59 19.93
C LEU A 92 -2.80 12.54 21.05
N GLN A 93 -1.98 11.50 21.02
CA GLN A 93 -1.89 10.49 22.09
C GLN A 93 -1.51 11.12 23.45
N TYR A 94 -0.51 12.02 23.46
CA TYR A 94 -0.01 12.66 24.68
C TYR A 94 -0.71 13.98 25.03
N SER A 95 -1.68 14.41 24.23
CA SER A 95 -2.49 15.61 24.52
C SER A 95 -3.60 15.36 25.57
N ASN A 96 -4.25 16.45 25.99
CA ASN A 96 -5.41 16.45 26.89
C ASN A 96 -6.74 16.05 26.20
N LEU A 97 -6.68 15.16 25.20
CA LEU A 97 -7.87 14.61 24.55
C LEU A 97 -8.54 13.55 25.42
N PRO A 98 -9.88 13.38 25.31
CA PRO A 98 -10.59 12.29 25.98
C PRO A 98 -10.07 10.94 25.49
N LEU A 99 -10.01 9.95 26.39
CA LEU A 99 -9.42 8.62 26.11
C LEU A 99 -10.00 7.94 24.85
N LYS A 100 -11.27 8.21 24.53
CA LYS A 100 -11.98 7.66 23.35
C LYS A 100 -11.44 8.17 22.00
N LEU A 101 -10.78 9.33 21.98
CA LEU A 101 -10.19 9.93 20.77
C LEU A 101 -8.68 9.66 20.68
N LYS A 102 -8.09 9.03 21.68
CA LYS A 102 -6.67 8.68 21.67
C LYS A 102 -6.44 7.45 20.80
N SER A 103 -5.27 7.38 20.16
CA SER A 103 -4.87 6.25 19.31
C SER A 103 -4.79 4.92 20.09
N GLY A 104 -4.51 5.00 21.40
CA GLY A 104 -4.37 3.85 22.30
C GLY A 104 -3.01 3.13 22.21
N ILE A 105 -2.15 3.55 21.28
CA ILE A 105 -0.82 2.97 21.06
C ILE A 105 0.03 3.14 22.33
N GLY A 106 0.56 2.02 22.83
CA GLY A 106 1.44 1.99 24.00
C GLY A 106 0.73 2.12 25.35
N TYR A 107 -0.60 2.25 25.39
CA TYR A 107 -1.37 2.27 26.63
C TYR A 107 -2.15 0.97 26.85
N SER A 108 -2.93 0.54 25.86
CA SER A 108 -3.69 -0.72 25.92
C SER A 108 -3.00 -1.87 25.18
N HIS A 109 -2.47 -1.59 23.98
CA HIS A 109 -1.79 -2.56 23.13
C HIS A 109 -0.65 -1.88 22.37
N CYS A 110 0.29 -2.66 21.82
CA CYS A 110 1.39 -2.15 20.98
C CYS A 110 0.94 -1.89 19.54
N TRP A 111 -0.33 -1.52 19.38
CA TRP A 111 -1.00 -1.17 18.13
C TRP A 111 -2.19 -0.24 18.40
N LEU A 112 -2.77 0.30 17.34
CA LEU A 112 -4.00 1.11 17.39
C LEU A 112 -5.11 0.35 18.11
N LYS A 113 -5.90 1.06 18.91
CA LYS A 113 -7.08 0.49 19.55
C LYS A 113 -8.14 0.15 18.49
N THR A 114 -8.33 -1.15 18.25
CA THR A 114 -9.24 -1.70 17.23
C THR A 114 -10.69 -1.86 17.72
N HIS A 115 -10.96 -1.73 19.02
CA HIS A 115 -12.32 -1.80 19.56
C HIS A 115 -13.07 -0.46 19.53
N ASP A 116 -12.36 0.67 19.39
CA ASP A 116 -12.94 2.01 19.26
C ASP A 116 -12.74 2.55 17.85
N TRP A 117 -13.43 3.65 17.51
CA TRP A 117 -13.28 4.41 16.26
C TRP A 117 -11.86 4.96 16.00
N SER A 118 -10.94 4.85 16.97
CA SER A 118 -9.55 5.32 16.85
C SER A 118 -8.84 4.72 15.64
N ALA A 119 -8.88 3.41 15.43
CA ALA A 119 -8.21 2.79 14.28
C ALA A 119 -8.78 3.29 12.93
N MET A 120 -10.09 3.58 12.87
CA MET A 120 -10.73 4.17 11.70
C MET A 120 -10.23 5.59 11.42
N ILE A 121 -10.19 6.45 12.44
CA ILE A 121 -9.82 7.86 12.28
C ILE A 121 -8.33 7.99 11.90
N TYR A 122 -7.46 7.26 12.59
CA TYR A 122 -6.01 7.45 12.46
C TYR A 122 -5.36 6.63 11.33
N PHE A 123 -5.99 5.54 10.88
CA PHE A 123 -5.36 4.63 9.91
C PHE A 123 -6.31 4.17 8.81
N TYR A 124 -7.38 3.45 9.13
CA TYR A 124 -8.21 2.81 8.10
C TYR A 124 -8.93 3.81 7.19
N GLY A 125 -9.43 4.92 7.72
CA GLY A 125 -10.07 5.98 6.94
C GLY A 125 -9.12 6.61 5.91
N PRO A 126 -7.97 7.16 6.33
CA PRO A 126 -6.95 7.65 5.40
C PRO A 126 -6.51 6.61 4.36
N CYS A 127 -6.31 5.35 4.78
CA CYS A 127 -5.94 4.27 3.87
C CYS A 127 -7.04 3.95 2.86
N LEU A 128 -8.30 3.92 3.28
CA LEU A 128 -9.45 3.68 2.41
C LEU A 128 -9.57 4.75 1.31
N LEU A 129 -9.37 6.03 1.67
CA LEU A 129 -9.35 7.12 0.70
C LEU A 129 -8.24 6.94 -0.35
N LEU A 130 -7.04 6.54 0.08
CA LEU A 130 -5.93 6.23 -0.84
C LEU A 130 -6.25 5.04 -1.75
N ILE A 131 -6.89 3.99 -1.23
CA ILE A 131 -7.32 2.82 -2.01
C ILE A 131 -8.34 3.25 -3.08
N ILE A 132 -9.35 4.04 -2.72
CA ILE A 132 -10.36 4.54 -3.65
C ILE A 132 -9.70 5.37 -4.76
N PHE A 133 -8.82 6.29 -4.40
CA PHE A 133 -8.08 7.10 -5.37
C PHE A 133 -7.22 6.24 -6.31
N ASN A 134 -6.56 5.20 -5.78
CA ASN A 134 -5.79 4.26 -6.58
C ASN A 134 -6.66 3.49 -7.59
N ILE A 135 -7.87 3.06 -7.18
CA ILE A 135 -8.83 2.40 -8.07
C ILE A 135 -9.23 3.33 -9.24
N ILE A 136 -9.52 4.60 -8.95
CA ILE A 136 -9.87 5.60 -9.96
C ILE A 136 -8.72 5.77 -10.96
N ILE A 137 -7.49 5.98 -10.48
CA ILE A 137 -6.31 6.09 -11.34
C ILE A 137 -6.11 4.83 -12.19
N PHE A 138 -6.32 3.65 -11.61
CA PHE A 138 -6.18 2.40 -12.33
C PHE A 138 -7.16 2.30 -13.50
N PHE A 139 -8.41 2.65 -13.25
CA PHE A 139 -9.45 2.66 -14.27
C PHE A 139 -9.13 3.65 -15.40
N LEU A 140 -8.67 4.86 -15.07
CA LEU A 140 -8.23 5.85 -16.05
C LEU A 140 -7.03 5.36 -16.87
N THR A 141 -6.07 4.71 -16.21
CA THR A 141 -4.88 4.12 -16.87
C THR A 141 -5.29 3.04 -17.87
N ILE A 142 -6.19 2.12 -17.46
CA ILE A 142 -6.69 1.05 -18.32
C ILE A 142 -7.41 1.63 -19.55
N LYS A 143 -8.32 2.59 -19.36
CA LYS A 143 -9.00 3.28 -20.47
C LYS A 143 -8.00 3.90 -21.45
N LYS A 144 -6.96 4.55 -20.94
CA LYS A 144 -5.93 5.18 -21.77
C LYS A 144 -5.12 4.14 -22.56
N VAL A 145 -4.77 3.02 -21.93
CA VAL A 145 -4.05 1.91 -22.58
C VAL A 145 -4.89 1.32 -23.70
N TYR A 146 -6.19 1.08 -23.49
CA TYR A 146 -7.08 0.60 -24.55
C TYR A 146 -7.17 1.60 -25.71
N LYS A 147 -7.28 2.90 -25.42
CA LYS A 147 -7.29 3.94 -26.46
C LYS A 147 -6.00 3.94 -27.29
N ILE A 148 -4.83 3.91 -26.65
CA ILE A 148 -3.53 3.88 -27.35
C ILE A 148 -3.39 2.60 -28.17
N ARG A 149 -3.83 1.45 -27.63
CA ARG A 149 -3.80 0.18 -28.36
C ARG A 149 -4.68 0.22 -29.61
N ASN A 150 -5.85 0.84 -29.53
CA ASN A 150 -6.74 0.97 -30.68
C ASN A 150 -6.16 1.90 -31.75
N GLU A 151 -5.65 3.07 -31.35
CA GLU A 151 -4.95 4.02 -32.25
C GLU A 151 -3.76 3.36 -32.97
N MET A 152 -3.02 2.47 -32.30
CA MET A 152 -1.89 1.77 -32.91
C MET A 152 -2.29 0.63 -33.86
N ASN A 153 -3.45 0.01 -33.63
CA ASN A 153 -3.99 -1.01 -34.54
C ASN A 153 -4.52 -0.38 -35.83
N THR A 154 -5.06 0.84 -35.76
CA THR A 154 -5.56 1.57 -36.93
C THR A 154 -4.44 2.24 -37.73
N LEU A 155 -3.38 2.75 -37.08
CA LEU A 155 -2.31 3.54 -37.72
C LEU A 155 -1.04 2.75 -38.13
N ALA A 156 -1.12 1.43 -38.36
CA ALA A 156 0.04 0.60 -38.71
C ALA A 156 1.31 0.89 -37.87
N GLY A 157 1.14 1.00 -36.54
CA GLY A 157 2.21 1.49 -35.66
C GLY A 157 3.53 0.74 -35.80
N THR A 158 4.65 1.45 -35.66
CA THR A 158 6.00 0.87 -35.79
C THR A 158 6.23 -0.31 -34.84
N LYS A 159 7.08 -1.26 -35.23
CA LYS A 159 7.42 -2.44 -34.40
C LYS A 159 7.95 -2.02 -33.02
N ASP A 160 8.73 -0.93 -32.95
CA ASP A 160 9.27 -0.39 -31.70
C ASP A 160 8.20 0.21 -30.78
N SER A 161 7.25 0.98 -31.32
CA SER A 161 6.12 1.51 -30.54
C SER A 161 5.27 0.37 -29.96
N ARG A 162 5.02 -0.69 -30.74
CA ARG A 162 4.32 -1.92 -30.28
C ARG A 162 5.08 -2.62 -29.16
N ARG A 163 6.41 -2.75 -29.28
CA ARG A 163 7.25 -3.35 -28.25
C ARG A 163 7.26 -2.52 -26.96
N LYS A 164 7.37 -1.20 -27.06
CA LYS A 164 7.32 -0.25 -25.93
C LYS A 164 5.98 -0.34 -25.20
N LEU A 165 4.86 -0.26 -25.92
CA LEU A 165 3.52 -0.42 -25.35
C LEU A 165 3.39 -1.77 -24.62
N ARG A 166 3.79 -2.88 -25.26
CA ARG A 166 3.71 -4.22 -24.66
C ARG A 166 4.54 -4.35 -23.38
N SER A 167 5.70 -3.69 -23.30
CA SER A 167 6.51 -3.64 -22.07
C SER A 167 5.83 -2.83 -20.98
N GLN A 168 5.31 -1.64 -21.32
CA GLN A 168 4.60 -0.77 -20.38
C GLN A 168 3.32 -1.42 -19.85
N THR A 169 2.52 -2.09 -20.70
CA THR A 169 1.35 -2.86 -20.28
C THR A 169 1.70 -4.01 -19.33
N LYS A 170 2.84 -4.68 -19.53
CA LYS A 170 3.31 -5.71 -18.59
C LYS A 170 3.67 -5.13 -17.23
N ASN A 171 4.28 -3.95 -17.20
CA ASN A 171 4.60 -3.25 -15.95
C ASN A 171 3.32 -2.81 -15.23
N ILE A 172 2.34 -2.22 -15.95
CA ILE A 172 1.02 -1.90 -15.38
C ILE A 172 0.39 -3.13 -14.76
N TRP A 173 0.35 -4.24 -15.49
CA TRP A 173 -0.32 -5.43 -15.00
C TRP A 173 0.40 -6.09 -13.82
N LEU A 174 1.72 -5.93 -13.74
CA LEU A 174 2.48 -6.28 -12.55
C LEU A 174 2.05 -5.41 -11.35
N PHE A 175 2.00 -4.09 -11.52
CA PHE A 175 1.59 -3.17 -10.45
C PHE A 175 0.11 -3.35 -10.08
N PHE A 176 -0.75 -3.69 -11.05
CA PHE A 176 -2.14 -4.04 -10.80
C PHE A 176 -2.24 -5.24 -9.89
N ARG A 177 -1.53 -6.33 -10.23
CA ARG A 177 -1.49 -7.53 -9.37
C ARG A 177 -0.99 -7.23 -7.97
N LEU A 178 0.06 -6.42 -7.85
CA LEU A 178 0.58 -5.99 -6.55
C LEU A 178 -0.47 -5.19 -5.78
N PHE A 179 -1.10 -4.21 -6.42
CA PHE A 179 -2.15 -3.39 -5.82
C PHE A 179 -3.37 -4.22 -5.43
N THR A 180 -3.80 -5.17 -6.26
CA THR A 180 -4.93 -6.05 -5.96
C THR A 180 -4.63 -6.92 -4.74
N VAL A 181 -3.43 -7.51 -4.64
CA VAL A 181 -3.04 -8.33 -3.49
C VAL A 181 -3.01 -7.50 -2.21
N MET A 182 -2.36 -6.33 -2.24
CA MET A 182 -2.29 -5.48 -1.06
C MET A 182 -3.66 -4.85 -0.74
N GLY A 183 -4.33 -4.28 -1.72
CA GLY A 183 -5.60 -3.57 -1.56
C GLY A 183 -6.74 -4.47 -1.10
N ILE A 184 -6.86 -5.71 -1.60
CA ILE A 184 -7.89 -6.65 -1.12
C ILE A 184 -7.63 -7.03 0.33
N GLY A 185 -6.38 -7.35 0.71
CA GLY A 185 -6.04 -7.69 2.10
C GLY A 185 -6.42 -6.57 3.07
N TRP A 186 -6.07 -5.34 2.73
CA TRP A 186 -6.44 -4.17 3.54
C TRP A 186 -7.93 -3.85 3.53
N LEU A 187 -8.65 -4.07 2.43
CA LEU A 187 -10.12 -3.90 2.41
C LEU A 187 -10.81 -4.93 3.29
N LEU A 188 -10.33 -6.18 3.29
CA LEU A 188 -10.85 -7.24 4.16
C LEU A 188 -10.62 -6.91 5.64
N GLU A 189 -9.44 -6.38 6.00
CA GLU A 189 -9.16 -5.87 7.35
C GLU A 189 -10.12 -4.76 7.78
N ILE A 190 -10.37 -3.79 6.90
CA ILE A 190 -11.29 -2.68 7.18
C ILE A 190 -12.73 -3.20 7.36
N ILE A 191 -13.16 -4.12 6.50
CA ILE A 191 -14.48 -4.75 6.61
C ILE A 191 -14.59 -5.54 7.92
N GLY A 192 -13.57 -6.34 8.26
CA GLY A 192 -13.52 -7.08 9.51
C GLY A 192 -13.61 -6.16 10.73
N TYR A 193 -12.91 -5.03 10.70
CA TYR A 193 -12.98 -4.00 11.74
C TYR A 193 -14.39 -3.37 11.86
N ILE A 194 -15.06 -3.04 10.76
CA ILE A 194 -16.40 -2.42 10.79
C ILE A 194 -17.47 -3.41 11.26
N VAL A 195 -17.40 -4.66 10.79
CA VAL A 195 -18.39 -5.70 11.09
C VAL A 195 -18.32 -6.14 12.55
N GLY A 196 -17.16 -5.96 13.20
CA GLY A 196 -16.96 -6.32 14.60
C GLY A 196 -16.94 -7.82 14.84
N ASN A 197 -16.73 -8.22 16.10
CA ASN A 197 -16.57 -9.61 16.51
C ASN A 197 -17.92 -10.33 16.70
N ASN A 198 -18.83 -10.20 15.75
CA ASN A 198 -20.07 -10.97 15.74
C ASN A 198 -19.77 -12.42 15.34
N SER A 199 -20.34 -13.39 16.06
CA SER A 199 -20.05 -14.83 15.90
C SER A 199 -20.16 -15.33 14.46
N ASP A 200 -21.06 -14.72 13.68
CA ASP A 200 -21.42 -15.16 12.33
C ASP A 200 -20.33 -14.89 11.28
N TYR A 201 -19.39 -13.97 11.58
CA TYR A 201 -18.33 -13.57 10.64
C TYR A 201 -16.92 -14.01 11.06
N THR A 202 -16.81 -14.84 12.10
CA THR A 202 -15.54 -15.40 12.59
C THR A 202 -14.72 -16.06 11.48
N ILE A 203 -15.40 -16.73 10.53
CA ILE A 203 -14.77 -17.38 9.37
C ILE A 203 -14.09 -16.34 8.45
N ILE A 204 -14.70 -15.17 8.26
CA ILE A 204 -14.15 -14.10 7.42
C ILE A 204 -12.88 -13.53 8.06
N PHE A 205 -12.87 -13.36 9.38
CA PHE A 205 -11.71 -12.89 10.13
C PHE A 205 -10.54 -13.89 9.99
N GLN A 206 -10.80 -15.19 10.17
CA GLN A 206 -9.78 -16.23 9.99
C GLN A 206 -9.21 -16.27 8.57
N ILE A 207 -10.05 -16.14 7.55
CA ILE A 207 -9.59 -16.09 6.15
C ILE A 207 -8.72 -14.85 5.92
N THR A 208 -9.10 -13.72 6.50
CA THR A 208 -8.37 -12.44 6.36
C THR A 208 -7.00 -12.53 7.04
N ASP A 209 -6.92 -13.08 8.24
CA ASP A 209 -5.67 -13.29 8.96
C ASP A 209 -4.72 -14.22 8.20
N VAL A 210 -5.23 -15.34 7.69
CA VAL A 210 -4.44 -16.29 6.88
C VAL A 210 -3.97 -15.62 5.58
N TYR A 211 -4.82 -14.84 4.93
CA TYR A 211 -4.48 -14.10 3.72
C TYR A 211 -3.35 -13.09 3.99
N ASN A 212 -3.46 -12.31 5.06
CA ASN A 212 -2.48 -11.29 5.42
C ASN A 212 -1.15 -11.92 5.87
N ALA A 213 -1.18 -13.04 6.60
CA ALA A 213 0.01 -13.83 6.91
C ALA A 213 0.70 -14.38 5.65
N ALA A 214 -0.07 -14.84 4.67
CA ALA A 214 0.44 -15.34 3.40
C ALA A 214 0.83 -14.24 2.40
N GLN A 215 0.47 -12.98 2.65
CA GLN A 215 0.62 -11.88 1.70
C GLN A 215 2.07 -11.71 1.21
N GLY A 216 3.05 -11.88 2.10
CA GLY A 216 4.47 -11.85 1.73
C GLY A 216 4.86 -12.95 0.72
N LEU A 217 4.37 -14.18 0.93
CA LEU A 217 4.59 -15.31 0.02
C LEU A 217 3.91 -15.09 -1.33
N ILE A 218 2.69 -14.56 -1.33
CA ILE A 218 1.93 -14.23 -2.54
C ILE A 218 2.70 -13.20 -3.38
N ILE A 219 3.21 -12.14 -2.75
CA ILE A 219 4.02 -11.12 -3.43
C ILE A 219 5.31 -11.72 -3.98
N PHE A 220 6.01 -12.55 -3.21
CA PHE A 220 7.22 -13.23 -3.66
C PHE A 220 6.96 -14.09 -4.90
N ALA A 221 5.88 -14.88 -4.89
CA ALA A 221 5.49 -15.70 -6.04
C ALA A 221 5.19 -14.84 -7.28
N ILE A 222 4.49 -13.71 -7.11
CA ILE A 222 4.15 -12.81 -8.22
C ILE A 222 5.38 -12.14 -8.82
N LEU A 223 6.36 -11.74 -8.00
CA LEU A 223 7.53 -10.99 -8.43
C LEU A 223 8.68 -11.88 -8.91
N VAL A 224 9.02 -12.91 -8.12
CA VAL A 224 10.26 -13.67 -8.26
C VAL A 224 10.05 -14.97 -9.03
N LEU A 225 8.96 -15.70 -8.80
CA LEU A 225 8.69 -16.98 -9.49
C LEU A 225 8.25 -16.83 -10.96
N LYS A 226 8.44 -15.66 -11.56
CA LYS A 226 8.23 -15.49 -13.00
C LYS A 226 9.27 -16.29 -13.77
N LYS A 227 8.84 -17.12 -14.74
CA LYS A 227 9.73 -17.86 -15.66
C LYS A 227 10.91 -17.04 -16.18
N LYS A 228 10.68 -15.77 -16.52
CA LYS A 228 11.74 -14.86 -16.97
C LYS A 228 12.82 -14.58 -15.93
N VAL A 229 12.42 -14.37 -14.68
CA VAL A 229 13.34 -14.08 -13.56
C VAL A 229 14.07 -15.36 -13.18
N LEU A 230 13.37 -16.50 -13.10
CA LEU A 230 13.98 -17.80 -12.86
C LEU A 230 15.01 -18.19 -13.93
N LEU A 231 14.72 -17.93 -15.21
CA LEU A 231 15.67 -18.15 -16.30
C LEU A 231 16.88 -17.22 -16.23
N LEU A 232 16.73 -15.99 -15.73
CA LEU A 232 17.86 -15.08 -15.51
C LEU A 232 18.73 -15.51 -14.33
N ILE A 233 18.11 -16.01 -13.26
CA ILE A 233 18.81 -16.55 -12.09
C ILE A 233 19.58 -17.82 -12.48
N LYS A 234 18.97 -18.73 -13.25
CA LYS A 234 19.61 -19.98 -13.72
C LYS A 234 20.77 -19.74 -14.69
N LYS A 235 20.85 -18.55 -15.29
CA LYS A 235 21.89 -18.19 -16.27
C LYS A 235 23.09 -17.47 -15.61
N ARG A 236 23.01 -17.19 -14.31
CA ARG A 236 24.12 -16.75 -13.46
C ARG A 236 24.68 -17.95 -12.72
#